data_AF-A0A093ZPS4-F1
#
_entry.id   AF-A0A093ZPS4-F1
#
_cell.length_a   1.000
_cell.length_b   1.000
_cell.length_c   1.000
_cell.angle_alpha   90.00
_cell.angle_beta   90.00
_cell.angle_gamma   90.00
#
_symmetry.space_group_name_H-M   'P 1'
#
loop_
_entity.id
_entity.type
_entity.pdbx_description
1 polymer ?
#
loop_
_entity_poly.entity_id
_entity_poly.type
_entity_poly.pdbx_seq_one_letter_code
_entity_poly.pdbx_strand_id
1 'polypeptide(L)'
;MAKGIEAMAHEMTLMKEENHNLQKANEALSKRRRAKKTRVRQGGALTVDNAQDILAQKEVNEQVAQDIRGNQGSDRERLATIRRCGNCSKPGHNARTCQMEAEMSDVYSSE
;
A
#
# COMPACT_ATOMS: atom_id res chain seq x y z
N MET A 1 -66.60 -15.30 -13.38
CA MET A 1 -66.10 -13.93 -13.64
C MET A 1 -65.06 -13.49 -12.60
N ALA A 2 -65.36 -13.46 -11.30
CA ALA A 2 -64.46 -12.94 -10.27
C ALA A 2 -63.05 -13.59 -10.22
N LYS A 3 -62.95 -14.93 -10.22
CA LYS A 3 -61.67 -15.66 -10.16
C LYS A 3 -60.71 -15.36 -11.32
N GLY A 4 -61.23 -15.06 -12.51
CA GLY A 4 -60.41 -14.69 -13.67
C GLY A 4 -59.81 -13.29 -13.51
N ILE A 5 -60.56 -12.36 -12.90
CA ILE A 5 -60.09 -11.01 -12.59
C ILE A 5 -59.00 -11.07 -11.50
N GLU A 6 -59.17 -11.91 -10.49
CA GLU A 6 -58.16 -12.15 -9.45
C GLU A 6 -56.85 -12.71 -10.02
N ALA A 7 -56.93 -13.72 -10.91
CA ALA A 7 -55.76 -14.28 -11.56
C ALA A 7 -55.01 -13.23 -12.41
N MET A 8 -55.73 -12.45 -13.21
CA MET A 8 -55.14 -11.36 -14.00
C MET A 8 -54.52 -10.26 -13.12
N ALA A 9 -55.16 -9.93 -12.00
CA ALA A 9 -54.62 -8.94 -11.06
C ALA A 9 -53.30 -9.42 -10.44
N HIS A 10 -53.23 -10.70 -10.04
CA HIS A 10 -52.01 -11.31 -9.53
C HIS A 10 -50.89 -11.31 -10.57
N GLU A 11 -51.16 -11.75 -11.80
CA GLU A 11 -50.17 -11.71 -12.89
C GLU A 11 -49.70 -10.28 -13.17
N MET A 12 -50.60 -9.30 -13.18
CA MET A 12 -50.25 -7.89 -13.36
C MET A 12 -49.36 -7.36 -12.25
N THR A 13 -49.52 -7.83 -11.01
CA THR A 13 -48.62 -7.44 -9.91
C THR A 13 -47.22 -8.02 -10.10
N LEU A 14 -47.11 -9.30 -10.46
CA LEU A 14 -45.83 -9.95 -10.73
C LEU A 14 -45.09 -9.27 -11.88
N MET A 15 -45.81 -9.00 -12.97
CA MET A 15 -45.26 -8.31 -14.14
C MET A 15 -44.77 -6.89 -13.80
N LYS A 16 -45.50 -6.15 -12.96
CA LYS A 16 -45.08 -4.82 -12.50
C LYS A 16 -43.80 -4.87 -11.68
N GLU A 17 -43.70 -5.86 -10.78
CA GLU A 17 -42.51 -6.04 -9.96
C GLU A 17 -41.29 -6.40 -10.82
N GLU A 18 -41.44 -7.33 -11.75
CA GLU A 18 -40.38 -7.71 -12.69
C GLU A 18 -39.94 -6.53 -13.55
N ASN A 19 -40.90 -5.76 -14.10
CA ASN A 19 -40.57 -4.59 -14.91
C ASN A 19 -39.79 -3.54 -14.11
N HIS A 20 -40.20 -3.28 -12.88
CA HIS A 20 -39.50 -2.37 -11.98
C HIS A 20 -38.08 -2.87 -11.64
N ASN A 21 -37.91 -4.17 -11.42
CA ASN A 21 -36.59 -4.77 -11.19
C ASN A 21 -35.69 -4.65 -12.43
N LEU A 22 -36.22 -4.91 -13.62
CA LEU A 22 -35.50 -4.74 -14.89
C LEU A 22 -35.11 -3.28 -15.14
N GLN A 23 -35.99 -2.33 -14.84
CA GLN A 23 -35.68 -0.90 -14.94
C GLN A 23 -34.52 -0.50 -14.02
N LYS A 24 -34.55 -0.94 -12.75
CA LYS A 24 -33.45 -0.70 -11.80
C LYS A 24 -32.14 -1.30 -12.27
N ALA A 25 -32.16 -2.54 -12.76
CA ALA A 25 -30.97 -3.20 -13.29
C ALA A 25 -30.40 -2.47 -14.51
N ASN A 26 -31.27 -2.03 -15.43
CA ASN A 26 -30.87 -1.27 -16.61
C ASN A 26 -30.31 0.11 -16.26
N GLU A 27 -30.87 0.79 -15.27
CA GLU A 27 -30.35 2.07 -14.78
C GLU A 27 -28.96 1.90 -14.16
N ALA A 28 -28.78 0.90 -13.30
CA ALA A 28 -27.49 0.56 -12.69
C ALA A 28 -26.44 0.21 -13.76
N LEU A 29 -26.82 -0.61 -14.75
CA LEU A 29 -25.94 -0.97 -15.86
C LEU A 29 -25.56 0.25 -16.70
N SER A 30 -26.52 1.12 -16.98
CA SER A 30 -26.30 2.37 -17.73
C SER A 30 -25.36 3.31 -16.98
N LYS A 31 -25.55 3.49 -15.67
CA LYS A 31 -24.64 4.26 -14.80
C LYS A 31 -23.23 3.67 -14.85
N ARG A 32 -23.08 2.35 -14.70
CA ARG A 32 -21.79 1.66 -14.77
C ARG A 32 -21.10 1.85 -16.13
N ARG A 33 -21.83 1.70 -17.23
CA ARG A 33 -21.31 1.91 -18.59
C ARG A 33 -20.84 3.35 -18.80
N ARG A 34 -21.62 4.33 -18.35
CA ARG A 34 -21.25 5.76 -18.40
C ARG A 34 -19.98 6.03 -17.59
N ALA A 35 -19.90 5.55 -16.35
CA ALA A 35 -18.72 5.71 -15.51
C ALA A 35 -17.46 5.10 -16.15
N LYS A 36 -17.55 3.88 -16.70
CA LYS A 36 -16.42 3.25 -17.42
C LYS A 36 -16.01 4.06 -18.65
N LYS A 37 -16.97 4.56 -19.43
CA LYS A 37 -16.69 5.41 -20.61
C LYS A 37 -16.01 6.71 -20.21
N THR A 38 -16.49 7.38 -19.16
CA THR A 38 -15.87 8.59 -18.63
C THR A 38 -14.45 8.32 -18.15
N ARG A 39 -14.23 7.23 -17.41
CA ARG A 39 -12.88 6.83 -16.96
C ARG A 39 -11.93 6.59 -18.13
N VAL A 40 -12.36 5.89 -19.17
CA VAL A 40 -11.54 5.67 -20.38
C VAL A 40 -11.27 6.99 -21.11
N ARG A 41 -12.25 7.88 -21.20
CA ARG A 41 -12.06 9.22 -21.81
C ARG A 41 -11.14 10.12 -21.01
N GLN A 42 -11.30 10.19 -19.69
CA GLN A 42 -10.47 11.00 -18.78
C GLN A 42 -9.07 10.43 -18.61
N GLY A 43 -8.93 9.09 -18.63
CA GLY A 43 -7.65 8.41 -18.55
C GLY A 43 -6.84 8.41 -19.85
N GLY A 44 -7.36 9.03 -20.92
CA GLY A 44 -6.71 9.06 -22.23
C GLY A 44 -6.61 7.67 -22.90
N ALA A 45 -6.11 7.67 -24.14
CA ALA A 45 -5.69 6.43 -24.79
C ALA A 45 -4.33 6.02 -24.21
N LEU A 46 -4.31 4.96 -23.40
CA LEU A 46 -3.05 4.33 -23.01
C LEU A 46 -2.56 3.53 -24.22
N THR A 47 -1.49 3.97 -24.87
CA THR A 47 -0.82 3.20 -25.92
C THR A 47 -0.17 1.95 -25.32
N VAL A 48 0.17 0.97 -26.16
CA VAL A 48 0.93 -0.22 -25.73
C VAL A 48 2.25 0.22 -25.08
N ASP A 49 2.90 1.23 -25.66
CA ASP A 49 4.15 1.80 -25.14
C ASP A 49 3.96 2.39 -23.73
N ASN A 50 2.91 3.18 -23.51
CA ASN A 50 2.59 3.72 -22.18
C ASN A 50 2.35 2.61 -21.14
N ALA A 51 1.77 1.47 -21.57
CA ALA A 51 1.60 0.32 -20.68
C ALA A 51 2.93 -0.34 -20.35
N GLN A 52 3.82 -0.48 -21.33
CA GLN A 52 5.17 -1.01 -21.15
C GLN A 52 5.99 -0.12 -20.22
N ASP A 53 5.91 1.20 -20.38
CA ASP A 53 6.61 2.17 -19.50
C ASP A 53 6.14 2.04 -18.05
N ILE A 54 4.84 1.87 -17.81
CA ILE A 54 4.29 1.66 -16.46
C ILE A 54 4.80 0.35 -15.86
N LEU A 55 4.90 -0.72 -16.67
CA LEU A 55 5.41 -2.01 -16.21
C LEU A 55 6.90 -1.92 -15.88
N ALA A 56 7.70 -1.31 -16.76
CA ALA A 56 9.12 -1.07 -16.54
C ALA A 56 9.36 -0.22 -15.27
N GLN A 57 8.57 0.85 -15.09
CA GLN A 57 8.69 1.68 -13.89
C GLN A 57 8.33 0.92 -12.61
N LYS A 58 7.35 0.01 -12.66
CA LYS A 58 6.99 -0.82 -11.50
C LYS A 58 8.10 -1.80 -11.14
N GLU A 59 8.70 -2.45 -12.13
CA GLU A 59 9.83 -3.36 -11.92
C GLU A 59 11.02 -2.64 -11.29
N VAL A 60 11.38 -1.46 -11.82
CA VAL A 60 12.43 -0.62 -11.24
C VAL A 60 12.11 -0.24 -9.79
N ASN A 61 10.87 0.19 -9.51
CA ASN A 61 10.48 0.56 -8.15
C ASN A 61 10.53 -0.63 -7.19
N GLU A 62 10.16 -1.82 -7.64
CA GLU A 62 10.22 -3.05 -6.84
C GLU A 62 11.67 -3.44 -6.54
N GLN A 63 12.56 -3.36 -7.53
CA GLN A 63 13.99 -3.59 -7.35
C GLN A 63 14.60 -2.61 -6.33
N VAL A 64 14.32 -1.30 -6.49
CA VAL A 64 14.78 -0.27 -5.55
C VAL A 64 14.28 -0.56 -4.13
N ALA A 65 13.01 -0.96 -3.99
CA ALA A 65 12.45 -1.30 -2.69
C ALA A 65 13.11 -2.54 -2.07
N GLN A 66 13.49 -3.53 -2.88
CA GLN A 66 14.24 -4.71 -2.43
C GLN A 66 15.66 -4.35 -1.98
N ASP A 67 16.37 -3.53 -2.76
CA ASP A 67 17.74 -3.10 -2.44
C ASP A 67 17.79 -2.29 -1.14
N ILE A 68 16.82 -1.39 -0.93
CA ILE A 68 16.68 -0.62 0.32
C ILE A 68 16.49 -1.58 1.51
N ARG A 69 15.65 -2.61 1.37
CA ARG A 69 15.42 -3.60 2.44
C ARG A 69 16.66 -4.45 2.70
N GLY A 70 17.35 -4.89 1.65
CA GLY A 70 18.57 -5.69 1.77
C GLY A 70 19.72 -4.93 2.42
N ASN A 71 19.97 -3.70 1.98
CA ASN A 71 21.08 -2.89 2.48
C ASN A 71 20.89 -2.45 3.94
N GLN A 72 19.67 -2.08 4.33
CA GLN A 72 19.36 -1.75 5.73
C GLN A 72 19.47 -2.96 6.66
N GLY A 73 19.10 -4.15 6.18
CA GLY A 73 19.25 -5.40 6.91
C GLY A 73 20.73 -5.69 7.19
N SER A 74 21.56 -5.70 6.14
CA SER A 74 22.98 -6.03 6.26
C SER A 74 23.77 -5.05 7.12
N ASP A 75 23.48 -3.75 7.05
CA ASP A 75 24.20 -2.73 7.83
C ASP A 75 23.82 -2.80 9.31
N ARG A 76 22.53 -3.00 9.64
CA ARG A 76 22.09 -3.19 11.02
C ARG A 76 22.61 -4.49 11.62
N GLU A 77 22.61 -5.58 10.87
CA GLU A 77 23.17 -6.87 11.31
C GLU A 77 24.67 -6.73 11.58
N ARG A 78 25.43 -6.11 10.67
CA ARG A 78 26.85 -5.82 10.89
C ARG A 78 27.08 -4.98 12.15
N LEU A 79 26.30 -3.91 12.35
CA LEU A 79 26.43 -3.04 13.53
C LEU A 79 26.03 -3.73 14.85
N ALA A 80 25.06 -4.65 14.82
CA ALA A 80 24.63 -5.43 15.98
C ALA A 80 25.65 -6.51 16.37
N THR A 81 26.42 -7.01 15.40
CA THR A 81 27.40 -8.09 15.63
C THR A 81 28.78 -7.58 16.09
N ILE A 82 29.03 -6.25 16.04
CA ILE A 82 30.30 -5.67 16.49
C ILE A 82 30.38 -5.75 18.02
N ARG A 83 31.39 -6.49 18.51
CA ARG A 83 31.72 -6.58 19.94
C ARG A 83 32.07 -5.21 20.50
N ARG A 84 31.35 -4.81 21.56
CA ARG A 84 31.58 -3.56 22.31
C ARG A 84 32.37 -3.81 23.58
N CYS A 85 33.16 -2.83 23.99
CA CYS A 85 33.86 -2.84 25.27
C CYS A 85 32.84 -2.86 26.42
N GLY A 86 33.02 -3.74 27.41
CA GLY A 86 32.13 -3.84 28.57
C GLY A 86 32.17 -2.61 29.51
N ASN A 87 33.26 -1.83 29.49
CA ASN A 87 33.42 -0.66 30.35
C ASN A 87 32.90 0.64 29.72
N CYS A 88 33.12 0.86 28.42
CA CYS A 88 32.77 2.12 27.75
C CYS A 88 31.82 1.99 26.55
N SER A 89 31.37 0.77 26.24
CA SER A 89 30.44 0.46 25.13
C SER A 89 30.91 0.86 23.72
N LYS A 90 32.16 1.35 23.57
CA LYS A 90 32.78 1.66 22.28
C LYS A 90 33.33 0.38 21.63
N PRO A 91 33.28 0.24 20.29
CA PRO A 91 33.92 -0.86 19.58
C PRO A 91 35.46 -0.67 19.49
N GLY A 92 36.17 -1.70 19.02
CA GLY A 92 37.61 -1.61 18.72
C GLY A 92 38.57 -1.98 19.86
N HIS A 93 38.08 -2.17 21.08
CA HIS A 93 38.89 -2.63 22.22
C HIS A 93 38.04 -3.42 23.23
N ASN A 94 38.68 -4.12 24.17
CA ASN A 94 37.99 -4.86 25.23
C ASN A 94 38.12 -4.16 26.59
N ALA A 95 37.36 -4.61 27.59
CA ALA A 95 37.34 -4.00 28.92
C ALA A 95 38.72 -3.97 29.61
N ARG A 96 39.61 -4.91 29.28
CA ARG A 96 40.97 -5.00 29.86
C ARG A 96 41.94 -3.98 29.30
N THR A 97 41.63 -3.40 28.12
CA THR A 97 42.48 -2.40 27.46
C THR A 97 41.76 -1.04 27.36
N CYS A 98 40.76 -0.82 28.22
CA CYS A 98 39.93 0.38 28.19
C CYS A 98 40.58 1.52 28.96
N GLN A 99 40.94 2.61 28.27
CA GLN A 99 41.63 3.78 28.82
C GLN A 99 40.63 4.87 29.28
N MET A 100 39.68 4.52 30.16
CA MET A 100 38.58 5.43 30.58
C MET A 100 38.98 6.46 31.67
N GLU A 101 40.20 6.42 32.20
CA GLU A 101 40.60 7.26 33.35
C GLU A 101 41.16 8.65 32.97
N ALA A 102 41.13 9.06 31.70
CA ALA A 102 41.84 10.28 31.28
C ALA A 102 40.97 11.53 31.00
N GLU A 103 39.63 11.49 31.15
CA GLU A 103 38.80 12.66 30.82
C GLU A 103 37.64 12.85 31.82
N MET A 104 37.95 13.08 33.10
CA MET A 104 37.03 13.76 34.01
C MET A 104 37.78 14.51 35.12
N SER A 105 38.64 15.45 34.73
CA SER A 105 38.93 16.62 35.56
C SER A 105 39.34 17.74 34.62
N ASP A 106 38.47 18.73 34.42
CA ASP A 106 38.81 20.13 34.10
C ASP A 106 37.54 20.94 33.81
N VAL A 107 36.52 20.81 34.67
CA VAL A 107 35.47 21.84 34.79
C VAL A 107 35.05 21.88 36.24
N TYR A 108 35.87 22.44 37.13
CA TYR A 108 35.45 23.13 38.37
C TYR A 108 36.71 23.59 39.11
N SER A 109 37.24 24.73 38.70
CA SER A 109 37.82 25.76 39.57
C SER A 109 38.31 26.92 38.71
N SER A 110 37.61 28.06 38.78
CA SER A 110 38.14 29.30 39.32
C SER A 110 37.14 30.44 39.08
N GLU A 111 36.59 30.89 40.20
CA GLU A 111 36.24 32.27 40.61
C GLU A 111 35.47 33.18 39.65
#